data_AF-A0A0C4EFC9-F1
#
_entry.id   AF-A0A0C4EFC9-F1
#
_cell.length_a   1.000
_cell.length_b   1.000
_cell.length_c   1.000
_cell.angle_alpha   90.00
_cell.angle_beta   90.00
_cell.angle_gamma   90.00
#
_symmetry.space_group_name_H-M   'P 1'
#
loop_
_entity.id
_entity.type
_entity.pdbx_description
1 polymer ?
#
loop_
_entity_poly.entity_id
_entity_poly.type
_entity_poly.pdbx_seq_one_letter_code
_entity_poly.pdbx_strand_id
1 'polypeptide(L)'
;MRCNTLATILAAAGVLPTALAHYNFESLVVNGKTTGPYEYVRRTTNSNSPIQDVRSEHMVCNQGGLDANIMAATKTYTVAPGDEFYIGCAQLKVTGSGTGKPGPTVKFPGAYNGSEPGILINIYWPPPQSYVAPGPATWPNACEDHTPNLVGRSSDGDCTLQRTRRSAHY
;
A
#
# COMPACT_ATOMS: atom_id res chain seq x y z
N MET A 1 20.96 27.68 61.47
CA MET A 1 19.51 27.36 61.35
C MET A 1 19.24 26.97 59.91
N ARG A 2 18.48 25.88 59.70
CA ARG A 2 18.41 25.12 58.44
C ARG A 2 17.51 25.83 57.41
N CYS A 3 18.01 25.94 56.17
CA CYS A 3 17.26 26.35 54.98
C CYS A 3 16.40 25.16 54.51
N ASN A 4 15.10 25.37 54.33
CA ASN A 4 14.15 24.34 53.96
C ASN A 4 13.65 24.59 52.53
N THR A 5 14.27 23.94 51.54
CA THR A 5 13.83 23.96 50.14
C THR A 5 12.78 22.87 49.92
N LEU A 6 11.53 23.28 49.71
CA LEU A 6 10.46 22.43 49.17
C LEU A 6 10.69 22.24 47.67
N ALA A 7 11.05 21.03 47.26
CA ALA A 7 11.11 20.64 45.86
C ALA A 7 9.76 20.06 45.42
N THR A 8 9.04 20.79 44.56
CA THR A 8 7.85 20.31 43.85
C THR A 8 8.28 19.38 42.71
N ILE A 9 7.92 18.10 42.81
CA ILE A 9 8.08 17.13 41.72
C ILE A 9 6.89 17.30 40.76
N LEU A 10 7.13 17.92 39.61
CA LEU A 10 6.17 17.95 38.51
C LEU A 10 6.32 16.65 37.71
N ALA A 11 5.40 15.70 37.89
CA ALA A 11 5.34 14.50 37.06
C ALA A 11 4.84 14.90 35.65
N ALA A 12 5.75 14.99 34.68
CA ALA A 12 5.40 15.11 33.28
C ALA A 12 4.80 13.78 32.82
N ALA A 13 3.46 13.69 32.75
CA ALA A 13 2.79 12.58 32.09
C ALA A 13 3.15 12.63 30.60
N GLY A 14 4.01 11.71 30.16
CA GLY A 14 4.36 11.55 28.76
C GLY A 14 3.11 11.22 27.96
N VAL A 15 2.73 12.11 27.04
CA VAL A 15 1.68 11.85 26.06
C VAL A 15 2.23 10.81 25.10
N LEU A 16 1.78 9.56 25.23
CA LEU A 16 2.04 8.53 24.22
C LEU A 16 1.30 8.92 22.94
N PRO A 17 1.97 8.98 21.77
CA PRO A 17 1.29 9.24 20.52
C PRO A 17 0.33 8.08 20.23
N THR A 18 -0.98 8.36 20.22
CA THR A 18 -1.98 7.45 19.69
C THR A 18 -1.82 7.42 18.17
N ALA A 19 -1.15 6.40 17.63
CA ALA A 19 -1.10 6.19 16.19
C ALA A 19 -2.49 5.74 15.72
N LEU A 20 -3.23 6.64 15.06
CA LEU A 20 -4.47 6.28 14.38
C LEU A 20 -4.11 5.54 13.09
N ALA A 21 -4.15 4.21 13.11
CA ALA A 21 -3.78 3.37 11.96
C ALA A 21 -4.88 3.28 10.88
N HIS A 22 -6.07 3.81 11.14
CA HIS A 22 -7.23 3.72 10.24
C HIS A 22 -7.39 4.99 9.41
N TYR A 23 -7.30 4.85 8.09
CA TYR A 23 -7.44 5.94 7.14
C TYR A 23 -8.30 5.53 5.95
N ASN A 24 -8.90 6.52 5.29
CA ASN A 24 -9.58 6.34 4.02
C ASN A 24 -8.75 6.92 2.89
N PHE A 25 -8.75 6.23 1.75
CA PHE A 25 -8.26 6.81 0.52
C PHE A 25 -9.39 7.63 -0.11
N GLU A 26 -9.35 8.95 0.04
CA GLU A 26 -10.47 9.83 -0.39
C GLU A 26 -10.18 10.60 -1.66
N SER A 27 -8.92 10.97 -1.91
CA SER A 27 -8.55 11.87 -3.01
C SER A 27 -7.45 11.26 -3.86
N LEU A 28 -7.56 11.43 -5.18
CA LEU A 28 -6.48 11.13 -6.09
C LEU A 28 -5.37 12.19 -5.93
N VAL A 29 -4.11 11.77 -5.97
CA VAL A 29 -2.96 12.67 -6.08
C VAL A 29 -2.34 12.42 -7.45
N VAL A 30 -2.26 13.45 -8.29
CA VAL A 30 -1.64 13.37 -9.62
C VAL A 30 -0.56 14.43 -9.72
N ASN A 31 0.68 14.01 -9.99
CA ASN A 31 1.83 14.92 -10.13
C ASN A 31 1.95 15.91 -8.94
N GLY A 32 1.77 15.38 -7.72
CA GLY A 32 1.83 16.15 -6.47
C GLY A 32 0.59 17.00 -6.16
N LYS A 33 -0.45 17.01 -7.01
CA LYS A 33 -1.69 17.76 -6.79
C LYS A 33 -2.83 16.85 -6.35
N THR A 34 -3.41 17.17 -5.20
CA THR A 34 -4.56 16.45 -4.63
C THR A 34 -5.88 16.93 -5.23
N THR A 35 -6.76 16.00 -5.59
CA THR A 35 -8.12 16.27 -6.08
C THR A 35 -9.12 16.46 -4.93
N GLY A 36 -10.35 16.85 -5.24
CA GLY A 36 -11.43 16.87 -4.27
C GLY A 36 -11.71 15.47 -3.69
N PRO A 37 -12.16 15.37 -2.43
CA PRO A 37 -12.48 14.11 -1.79
C PRO A 37 -13.64 13.42 -2.51
N TYR A 38 -13.46 12.13 -2.80
CA TYR A 38 -14.37 11.24 -3.51
C TYR A 38 -14.79 11.74 -4.90
N GLU A 39 -14.02 12.65 -5.49
CA GLU A 39 -14.30 13.16 -6.83
C GLU A 39 -14.02 12.09 -7.90
N TYR A 40 -12.84 11.46 -7.80
CA TYR A 40 -12.37 10.43 -8.75
C TYR A 40 -12.14 9.08 -8.08
N VAL A 41 -12.39 9.00 -6.78
CA VAL A 41 -12.20 7.83 -5.93
C VAL A 41 -13.56 7.36 -5.42
N ARG A 42 -13.81 6.06 -5.50
CA ARG A 42 -15.06 5.47 -5.03
C ARG A 42 -15.14 5.56 -3.50
N ARG A 43 -16.22 6.16 -3.00
CA ARG A 43 -16.49 6.29 -1.56
C ARG A 43 -16.76 4.94 -0.92
N THR A 44 -16.25 4.74 0.28
CA THR A 44 -16.50 3.56 1.10
C THR A 44 -17.66 3.80 2.08
N THR A 45 -18.35 2.73 2.48
CA THR A 45 -19.52 2.82 3.37
C THR A 45 -19.28 2.24 4.78
N ASN A 46 -18.09 1.73 5.05
CA ASN A 46 -17.67 1.16 6.33
C ASN A 46 -16.84 2.13 7.19
N SER A 47 -17.06 3.43 7.02
CA SER A 47 -16.23 4.48 7.66
C SER A 47 -14.76 4.26 7.30
N ASN A 48 -13.88 4.02 8.27
CA ASN A 48 -12.46 3.68 8.11
C ASN A 48 -12.10 2.27 8.62
N SER A 49 -13.10 1.39 8.72
CA SER A 49 -12.87 0.01 9.20
C SER A 49 -12.15 -0.83 8.13
N PRO A 50 -11.21 -1.70 8.50
CA PRO A 50 -10.48 -2.51 7.53
C PRO A 50 -11.35 -3.67 7.02
N ILE A 51 -11.11 -4.09 5.77
CA ILE A 51 -11.58 -5.40 5.29
C ILE A 51 -10.62 -6.47 5.81
N GLN A 52 -11.15 -7.46 6.53
CA GLN A 52 -10.35 -8.50 7.18
C GLN A 52 -10.42 -9.85 6.45
N ASP A 53 -11.50 -10.09 5.70
CA ASP A 53 -11.66 -11.30 4.91
C ASP A 53 -11.16 -11.08 3.48
N VAL A 54 -10.00 -11.67 3.18
CA VAL A 54 -9.38 -11.60 1.85
C VAL A 54 -10.19 -12.29 0.75
N ARG A 55 -11.20 -13.08 1.10
CA ARG A 55 -12.12 -13.74 0.17
C ARG A 55 -13.39 -12.92 -0.10
N SER A 56 -13.60 -11.82 0.62
CA SER A 56 -14.76 -10.94 0.43
C SER A 56 -14.70 -10.17 -0.89
N GLU A 57 -15.86 -9.90 -1.48
CA GLU A 57 -15.99 -8.98 -2.62
C GLU A 57 -15.54 -7.55 -2.28
N HIS A 58 -15.55 -7.18 -0.99
CA HIS A 58 -15.02 -5.90 -0.54
C HIS A 58 -13.50 -5.78 -0.69
N MET A 59 -12.78 -6.86 -0.98
CA MET A 59 -11.36 -6.77 -1.35
C MET A 59 -11.11 -6.11 -2.70
N VAL A 60 -12.13 -5.98 -3.55
CA VAL A 60 -11.97 -5.34 -4.87
C VAL A 60 -11.85 -3.82 -4.72
N CYS A 61 -12.83 -3.20 -4.05
CA CYS A 61 -12.92 -1.74 -3.92
C CYS A 61 -13.40 -1.25 -2.55
N ASN A 62 -13.15 -2.02 -1.49
CA ASN A 62 -13.69 -1.80 -0.15
C ASN A 62 -15.23 -1.89 -0.12
N GLN A 63 -15.83 -1.81 1.07
CA GLN A 63 -17.26 -1.91 1.25
C GLN A 63 -17.97 -0.69 0.63
N GLY A 64 -19.02 -0.95 -0.15
CA GLY A 64 -19.76 0.05 -0.92
C GLY A 64 -19.09 0.51 -2.22
N GLY A 65 -17.79 0.26 -2.41
CA GLY A 65 -17.07 0.71 -3.61
C GLY A 65 -17.49 0.03 -4.92
N LEU A 66 -18.35 -0.98 -4.86
CA LEU A 66 -18.97 -1.60 -6.04
C LEU A 66 -20.46 -1.27 -6.16
N ASP A 67 -21.03 -0.47 -5.25
CA ASP A 67 -22.43 -0.10 -5.30
C ASP A 67 -22.69 0.82 -6.52
N ALA A 68 -23.79 0.57 -7.23
CA ALA A 68 -24.09 1.25 -8.49
C ALA A 68 -24.16 2.79 -8.35
N ASN A 69 -24.72 3.28 -7.25
CA ASN A 69 -24.79 4.71 -6.95
C ASN A 69 -23.40 5.33 -6.72
N ILE A 70 -22.50 4.63 -6.05
CA ILE A 70 -21.13 5.09 -5.78
C ILE A 70 -20.31 5.11 -7.06
N MET A 71 -20.40 4.05 -7.88
CA MET A 71 -19.76 4.03 -9.19
C MET A 71 -20.28 5.15 -10.11
N ALA A 72 -21.60 5.37 -10.13
CA ALA A 72 -22.22 6.41 -10.93
C ALA A 72 -21.86 7.84 -10.46
N ALA A 73 -21.66 8.04 -9.15
CA ALA A 73 -21.28 9.34 -8.59
C ALA A 73 -19.78 9.66 -8.77
N THR A 74 -18.94 8.64 -8.95
CA THR A 74 -17.49 8.81 -9.11
C THR A 74 -17.18 9.33 -10.51
N LYS A 75 -16.45 10.44 -10.63
CA LYS A 75 -16.02 10.97 -11.92
C LYS A 75 -14.80 10.21 -12.44
N THR A 76 -14.52 10.36 -13.73
CA THR A 76 -13.33 9.77 -14.36
C THR A 76 -12.23 10.80 -14.58
N TYR A 77 -11.04 10.55 -14.05
CA TYR A 77 -9.87 11.40 -14.27
C TYR A 77 -9.14 10.96 -15.54
N THR A 78 -8.71 11.90 -16.37
CA THR A 78 -7.92 11.57 -17.57
C THR A 78 -6.44 11.56 -17.21
N VAL A 79 -5.77 10.43 -17.43
CA VAL A 79 -4.33 10.28 -17.17
C VAL A 79 -3.55 10.14 -18.48
N ALA A 80 -2.35 10.68 -18.49
CA ALA A 80 -1.38 10.59 -19.57
C ALA A 80 -0.20 9.68 -19.19
N PRO A 81 0.58 9.19 -20.17
CA PRO A 81 1.80 8.47 -19.87
C PRO A 81 2.77 9.34 -19.06
N GLY A 82 3.30 8.78 -17.97
CA GLY A 82 4.24 9.47 -17.07
C GLY A 82 3.59 10.12 -15.84
N ASP A 83 2.25 10.15 -15.74
CA ASP A 83 1.57 10.60 -14.52
C ASP A 83 1.79 9.60 -13.37
N GLU A 84 2.14 10.13 -12.20
CA GLU A 84 2.24 9.35 -10.95
C GLU A 84 0.95 9.49 -10.14
N PHE A 85 0.41 8.37 -9.68
CA PHE A 85 -0.82 8.32 -8.90
C PHE A 85 -0.72 7.34 -7.73
N TYR A 86 -1.26 7.77 -6.58
CA TYR A 86 -1.49 6.94 -5.40
C TYR A 86 -2.99 6.79 -5.28
N ILE A 87 -3.52 5.56 -5.16
CA ILE A 87 -4.97 5.33 -5.22
C ILE A 87 -5.50 4.19 -4.36
N GLY A 88 -6.78 4.30 -3.97
CA GLY A 88 -7.72 3.19 -3.80
C GLY A 88 -8.42 2.88 -5.14
N CYS A 89 -9.70 2.45 -5.14
CA CYS A 89 -10.42 2.30 -6.40
C CYS A 89 -10.79 3.67 -7.00
N ALA A 90 -10.06 4.07 -8.04
CA ALA A 90 -10.30 5.29 -8.81
C ALA A 90 -10.80 4.98 -10.22
N GLN A 91 -11.54 5.91 -10.82
CA GLN A 91 -11.95 5.80 -12.22
C GLN A 91 -11.01 6.64 -13.09
N LEU A 92 -10.27 5.96 -13.96
CA LEU A 92 -9.29 6.57 -14.84
C LEU A 92 -9.64 6.35 -16.30
N LYS A 93 -9.43 7.38 -17.12
CA LYS A 93 -9.38 7.28 -18.58
C LYS A 93 -7.92 7.41 -19.00
N VAL A 94 -7.32 6.27 -19.31
CA VAL A 94 -5.93 6.23 -19.80
C VAL A 94 -5.90 6.72 -21.25
N THR A 95 -4.98 7.64 -21.54
CA THR A 95 -4.74 8.19 -22.88
C THR A 95 -3.29 7.97 -23.31
N GLY A 96 -2.97 8.33 -24.55
CA GLY A 96 -1.65 8.12 -25.14
C GLY A 96 -1.60 6.94 -26.13
N SER A 97 -0.43 6.67 -26.69
CA SER A 97 -0.20 5.67 -27.74
C SER A 97 0.47 4.38 -27.25
N GLY A 98 0.60 4.20 -25.93
CA GLY A 98 1.26 3.03 -25.35
C GLY A 98 0.60 1.72 -25.77
N THR A 99 1.41 0.71 -26.09
CA THR A 99 0.94 -0.62 -26.54
C THR A 99 1.25 -1.73 -25.53
N GLY A 100 1.59 -1.36 -24.29
CA GLY A 100 1.91 -2.30 -23.22
C GLY A 100 0.73 -3.22 -22.91
N LYS A 101 1.04 -4.48 -22.57
CA LYS A 101 0.05 -5.46 -22.13
C LYS A 101 0.39 -5.87 -20.68
N PRO A 102 -0.27 -5.26 -19.67
CA PRO A 102 -0.03 -5.60 -18.28
C PRO A 102 -0.22 -7.08 -17.99
N GLY A 103 0.72 -7.67 -17.25
CA GLY A 103 0.68 -9.07 -16.86
C GLY A 103 1.78 -9.42 -15.85
N PRO A 104 1.58 -10.46 -15.04
CA PRO A 104 0.39 -11.33 -15.01
C PRO A 104 -0.83 -10.62 -14.39
N THR A 105 -2.04 -10.96 -14.82
CA THR A 105 -3.28 -10.45 -14.22
C THR A 105 -3.83 -11.45 -13.20
N VAL A 106 -4.50 -10.92 -12.16
CA VAL A 106 -5.13 -11.71 -11.09
C VAL A 106 -6.55 -11.19 -10.85
N LYS A 107 -7.33 -11.94 -10.07
CA LYS A 107 -8.70 -11.55 -9.67
C LYS A 107 -8.75 -11.20 -8.20
N PHE A 108 -9.57 -10.23 -7.85
CA PHE A 108 -10.02 -10.00 -6.49
C PHE A 108 -11.53 -10.27 -6.42
N PRO A 109 -12.01 -11.03 -5.41
CA PRO A 109 -11.23 -11.93 -4.56
C PRO A 109 -10.57 -13.07 -5.38
N GLY A 110 -9.53 -13.69 -4.82
CA GLY A 110 -8.85 -14.86 -5.41
C GLY A 110 -7.33 -14.76 -5.54
N ALA A 111 -6.77 -13.55 -5.62
CA ALA A 111 -5.33 -13.34 -5.64
C ALA A 111 -4.67 -13.65 -4.29
N TYR A 112 -5.42 -13.52 -3.19
CA TYR A 112 -4.98 -13.79 -1.83
C TYR A 112 -5.78 -14.93 -1.22
N ASN A 113 -5.11 -15.78 -0.45
CA ASN A 113 -5.70 -16.89 0.31
C ASN A 113 -5.64 -16.68 1.84
N GLY A 114 -4.88 -15.69 2.31
CA GLY A 114 -4.77 -15.27 3.70
C GLY A 114 -3.63 -15.95 4.47
N SER A 115 -2.94 -16.91 3.86
CA SER A 115 -1.79 -17.63 4.43
C SER A 115 -0.47 -17.20 3.82
N GLU A 116 -0.46 -16.20 2.95
CA GLU A 116 0.76 -15.62 2.39
C GLU A 116 1.66 -15.07 3.51
N PRO A 117 2.99 -15.22 3.40
CA PRO A 117 3.93 -14.77 4.43
C PRO A 117 3.94 -13.23 4.61
N GLY A 118 3.37 -12.47 3.67
CA GLY A 118 3.18 -11.02 3.80
C GLY A 118 1.85 -10.61 4.43
N ILE A 119 0.90 -11.56 4.59
CA ILE A 119 -0.42 -11.34 5.21
C ILE A 119 -0.43 -11.95 6.61
N LEU A 120 -0.03 -13.21 6.75
CA LEU A 120 0.10 -13.89 8.02
C LEU A 120 1.54 -13.75 8.53
N ILE A 121 1.85 -12.60 9.13
CA ILE A 121 3.19 -12.26 9.61
C ILE A 121 3.15 -11.67 11.02
N ASN A 122 4.10 -12.08 11.86
CA ASN A 122 4.38 -11.39 13.12
C ASN A 122 5.51 -10.38 12.89
N ILE A 123 5.18 -9.09 12.93
CA ILE A 123 6.15 -8.00 12.69
C ILE A 123 6.96 -7.64 13.95
N TYR A 124 6.58 -8.15 15.12
CA TYR A 124 7.16 -7.70 16.39
C TYR A 124 8.35 -8.56 16.84
N TRP A 125 8.20 -9.89 16.81
CA TRP A 125 9.26 -10.78 17.29
C TRP A 125 9.17 -12.22 16.73
N PRO A 126 10.27 -12.79 16.21
CA PRO A 126 11.51 -12.10 15.86
C PRO A 126 11.26 -11.06 14.75
N PRO A 127 11.94 -9.90 14.75
CA PRO A 127 11.73 -8.90 13.72
C PRO A 127 12.08 -9.49 12.35
N PRO A 128 11.14 -9.47 11.38
CA PRO A 128 11.38 -10.05 10.07
C PRO A 128 12.55 -9.31 9.40
N GLN A 129 13.49 -10.07 8.84
CA GLN A 129 14.62 -9.52 8.08
C GLN A 129 14.25 -9.26 6.61
N SER A 130 13.12 -9.80 6.16
CA SER A 130 12.61 -9.69 4.79
C SER A 130 11.09 -9.66 4.81
N TYR A 131 10.50 -9.00 3.82
CA TYR A 131 9.06 -8.99 3.57
C TYR A 131 8.79 -9.47 2.15
N VAL A 132 7.78 -10.32 1.98
CA VAL A 132 7.33 -10.75 0.65
C VAL A 132 5.92 -10.22 0.49
N ALA A 133 5.72 -9.27 -0.42
CA ALA A 133 4.39 -8.72 -0.67
C ALA A 133 3.46 -9.80 -1.23
N PRO A 134 2.20 -9.88 -0.80
CA PRO A 134 1.23 -10.78 -1.41
C PRO A 134 0.86 -10.27 -2.81
N GLY A 135 0.57 -11.19 -3.73
CA GLY A 135 0.10 -10.88 -5.08
C GLY A 135 1.09 -11.25 -6.19
N PRO A 136 0.75 -10.91 -7.43
CA PRO A 136 1.62 -11.18 -8.57
C PRO A 136 2.87 -10.30 -8.55
N ALA A 137 3.90 -10.73 -9.29
CA ALA A 137 5.01 -9.85 -9.63
C ALA A 137 4.52 -8.59 -10.36
N THR A 138 5.24 -7.48 -10.20
CA THR A 138 4.85 -6.22 -10.84
C THR A 138 5.11 -6.24 -12.35
N TRP A 139 4.43 -5.34 -13.02
CA TRP A 139 4.58 -5.08 -14.45
C TRP A 139 5.22 -3.70 -14.64
N PRO A 140 6.16 -3.51 -15.60
CA PRO A 140 6.55 -4.43 -16.68
C PRO A 140 7.58 -5.50 -16.35
N ASN A 141 8.25 -5.47 -15.20
CA ASN A 141 9.37 -6.37 -14.93
C ASN A 141 9.07 -7.33 -13.78
N ALA A 142 8.81 -8.57 -14.20
CA ALA A 142 8.25 -9.71 -13.47
C ALA A 142 9.05 -10.25 -12.26
N CYS A 143 9.94 -9.46 -11.67
CA CYS A 143 10.63 -9.71 -10.41
C CYS A 143 10.94 -8.35 -9.75
N GLU A 144 10.45 -8.13 -8.53
CA GLU A 144 10.89 -7.02 -7.67
C GLU A 144 11.70 -7.59 -6.52
N ASP A 145 12.84 -6.96 -6.26
CA ASP A 145 13.55 -7.10 -5.02
C ASP A 145 12.76 -6.38 -3.91
N HIS A 146 12.39 -7.11 -2.84
CA HIS A 146 11.76 -6.55 -1.65
C HIS A 146 12.80 -6.15 -0.58
N THR A 147 14.07 -5.97 -0.95
CA THR A 147 15.06 -5.39 -0.03
C THR A 147 14.74 -3.90 0.16
N PRO A 148 14.56 -3.42 1.41
CA PRO A 148 14.36 -2.00 1.65
C PRO A 148 15.55 -1.21 1.11
N ASN A 149 15.32 -0.25 0.21
CA ASN A 149 16.34 0.70 -0.21
C ASN A 149 16.76 1.56 1.00
N LEU A 150 17.82 1.16 1.70
CA LEU A 150 18.39 1.92 2.80
C LEU A 150 19.19 3.11 2.24
N VAL A 151 19.04 4.29 2.86
CA VAL A 151 19.72 5.53 2.45
C VAL A 151 21.23 5.30 2.32
N GLY A 152 21.78 5.57 1.13
CA GLY A 152 23.21 5.43 0.83
C GLY A 152 23.62 4.11 0.16
N ARG A 153 22.68 3.20 -0.11
CA ARG A 153 22.93 2.02 -0.97
C ARG A 153 22.35 2.21 -2.36
N SER A 154 23.10 1.75 -3.36
CA SER A 154 22.60 1.58 -4.72
C SER A 154 21.50 0.52 -4.70
N SER A 155 20.35 0.82 -5.30
CA SER A 155 19.34 -0.21 -5.58
C SER A 155 20.00 -1.30 -6.42
N ASP A 156 20.07 -2.52 -5.91
CA ASP A 156 20.75 -3.63 -6.58
C ASP A 156 19.84 -4.30 -7.62
N GLY A 157 18.52 -4.23 -7.46
CA GLY A 157 17.54 -4.54 -8.51
C GLY A 157 17.79 -5.88 -9.19
N ASP A 158 18.38 -6.84 -8.47
CA ASP A 158 19.09 -7.95 -9.10
C ASP A 158 18.15 -9.12 -9.43
N CYS A 159 17.42 -8.96 -10.52
CA CYS A 159 16.82 -10.08 -11.24
C CYS A 159 17.87 -10.79 -12.11
N THR A 160 19.12 -10.84 -11.68
CA THR A 160 20.22 -11.53 -12.37
C THR A 160 20.69 -12.74 -11.57
N LEU A 161 20.34 -13.92 -12.13
CA LEU A 161 20.97 -15.24 -11.92
C LEU A 161 20.35 -16.19 -10.87
N GLN A 162 19.03 -16.48 -10.95
CA GLN A 162 18.54 -17.81 -10.53
C GLN A 162 18.38 -18.82 -11.68
N ARG A 163 18.96 -18.54 -12.86
CA ARG A 163 19.08 -19.54 -13.95
C ARG A 163 20.49 -19.90 -14.42
N THR A 164 21.56 -19.43 -13.76
CA THR A 164 22.94 -19.85 -14.12
C THR A 164 23.92 -20.06 -12.96
N ARG A 165 23.52 -20.02 -11.68
CA ARG A 165 24.39 -20.52 -10.58
C ARG A 165 24.01 -21.92 -10.11
N ARG A 166 23.75 -22.84 -11.05
CA ARG A 166 24.22 -24.22 -10.92
C ARG A 166 25.44 -24.37 -11.82
N SER A 167 26.62 -24.08 -11.25
CA SER A 167 27.90 -24.76 -11.51
C SER A 167 29.09 -23.85 -11.18
N ALA A 168 30.04 -24.43 -10.45
CA ALA A 168 31.41 -23.99 -10.23
C ALA A 168 31.62 -22.74 -9.35
N HIS A 169 32.04 -22.92 -8.10
CA HIS A 169 33.46 -22.92 -7.71
C HIS A 169 33.58 -23.07 -6.17
N TYR A 170 34.33 -24.11 -5.78
CA TYR A 170 34.88 -24.50 -4.46
C TYR A 170 34.02 -24.32 -3.20
#